data_AF-A0A9P5TFW7-F1
#
_entry.id   AF-A0A9P5TFW7-F1
#
_cell.length_a   1.000
_cell.length_b   1.000
_cell.length_c   1.000
_cell.angle_alpha   90.00
_cell.angle_beta   90.00
_cell.angle_gamma   90.00
#
_symmetry.space_group_name_H-M   'P 1'
#
loop_
_entity.id
_entity.type
_entity.pdbx_description
1 polymer ?
#
loop_
_entity_poly.entity_id
_entity_poly.type
_entity_poly.pdbx_seq_one_letter_code
_entity_poly.pdbx_strand_id
1 'polypeptide(L)'
;MLTNVETFGLHSARWTHWHELGPDAQSGIMQIITRPCCVELHLENVRNIVPSLLNSCRSLKIWEIGGCFLEGFEDRQSSTEQMEVDVPNDHCIYLDSVSFNTASPELLFDLDPCSSNSPLLLRFSHLRHLTITMSPETIEAMWKLIHCASDTLRTLTLRQRAETSDSTSSVSGSDSEFIYRHAPLTMGRKSQILRDPHISLAPMTHLHRFSLTVILQVIAEDFPRDRLYDWCVLLRTSPPSIREVNITLDLFYCQPEEIIVIFSPSSSSEDGTDTFGGTSS
;
A
#
# COMPACT_ATOMS: atom_id res chain seq x y z
N MET A 1 22.43 -16.21 25.14
CA MET A 1 20.98 -15.96 24.97
C MET A 1 20.79 -14.50 24.63
N LEU A 2 20.20 -14.18 23.49
CA LEU A 2 19.75 -12.82 23.18
C LEU A 2 18.50 -12.58 24.04
N THR A 3 18.57 -11.79 25.11
CA THR A 3 17.44 -11.62 26.06
C THR A 3 16.53 -10.46 25.70
N ASN A 4 17.05 -9.43 25.03
CA ASN A 4 16.34 -8.21 24.67
C ASN A 4 16.39 -8.00 23.15
N VAL A 5 15.59 -8.78 22.43
CA VAL A 5 15.40 -8.58 20.99
C VAL A 5 14.16 -7.73 20.82
N GLU A 6 14.35 -6.46 20.46
CA GLU A 6 13.25 -5.51 20.21
C GLU A 6 12.66 -5.70 18.80
N THR A 7 13.55 -5.98 17.86
CA THR A 7 13.25 -6.11 16.44
C THR A 7 13.68 -7.48 15.94
N PHE A 8 12.77 -8.18 15.28
CA PHE A 8 13.07 -9.41 14.57
C PHE A 8 12.77 -9.25 13.08
N GLY A 9 13.74 -9.60 12.24
CA GLY A 9 13.60 -9.59 10.80
C GLY A 9 13.92 -10.94 10.18
N LEU A 10 13.04 -11.43 9.32
CA LEU A 10 13.29 -12.57 8.44
C LEU A 10 13.17 -12.10 6.99
N HIS A 11 14.32 -12.01 6.32
CA HIS A 11 14.41 -11.71 4.91
C HIS A 11 14.95 -12.95 4.19
N SER A 12 14.16 -13.47 3.24
CA SER A 12 14.63 -14.50 2.34
C SER A 12 14.95 -13.91 0.98
N ALA A 13 16.12 -14.26 0.43
CA ALA A 13 16.53 -13.81 -0.91
C ALA A 13 15.66 -14.42 -2.02
N ARG A 14 14.92 -15.49 -1.71
CA ARG A 14 13.94 -16.13 -2.59
C ARG A 14 12.66 -16.33 -1.80
N TRP A 15 11.56 -16.50 -2.52
CA TRP A 15 10.31 -16.92 -1.88
C TRP A 15 10.52 -18.22 -1.09
N THR A 16 10.16 -18.20 0.19
CA THR A 16 10.31 -19.34 1.10
C THR A 16 9.01 -19.54 1.85
N HIS A 17 8.48 -20.76 1.84
CA HIS A 17 7.28 -21.07 2.59
C HIS A 17 7.64 -21.26 4.06
N TRP A 18 6.77 -20.79 4.96
CA TRP A 18 7.01 -20.90 6.40
C TRP A 18 7.34 -22.34 6.83
N HIS A 19 6.63 -23.33 6.27
CA HIS A 19 6.83 -24.75 6.56
C HIS A 19 8.19 -25.32 6.09
N GLU A 20 8.89 -24.65 5.15
CA GLU A 20 10.19 -25.08 4.63
C GLU A 20 11.36 -24.70 5.56
N LEU A 21 11.16 -23.80 6.52
CA LEU A 21 12.21 -23.37 7.46
C LEU A 21 12.67 -24.50 8.41
N GLY A 22 11.90 -25.58 8.52
CA GLY A 22 12.15 -26.68 9.45
C GLY A 22 11.68 -26.37 10.88
N PRO A 23 11.35 -27.40 11.68
CA PRO A 23 10.70 -27.24 12.98
C PRO A 23 11.57 -26.51 14.01
N ASP A 24 12.88 -26.74 14.00
CA ASP A 24 13.80 -26.10 14.95
C ASP A 24 13.93 -24.60 14.71
N ALA A 25 14.02 -24.19 13.43
CA ALA A 25 14.07 -22.78 13.07
C ALA A 25 12.75 -22.08 13.40
N GLN A 26 11.61 -22.69 13.05
CA GLN A 26 10.29 -22.17 13.41
C GLN A 26 10.16 -22.01 14.92
N SER A 27 10.54 -23.02 15.71
CA SER A 27 10.49 -22.95 17.17
C SER A 27 11.38 -21.83 17.72
N GLY A 28 12.60 -21.71 17.21
CA GLY A 28 13.54 -20.64 17.59
C GLY A 28 12.99 -19.25 17.27
N ILE A 29 12.41 -19.06 16.08
CA ILE A 29 11.79 -17.78 15.68
C ILE A 29 10.58 -17.47 16.57
N MET A 30 9.69 -18.44 16.77
CA MET A 30 8.53 -18.29 17.66
C MET A 30 8.95 -17.88 19.07
N GLN A 31 10.01 -18.48 19.62
CA GLN A 31 10.54 -18.11 20.94
C GLN A 31 11.10 -16.68 21.01
N ILE A 32 11.45 -16.06 19.88
CA ILE A 32 11.92 -14.68 19.82
C ILE A 32 10.74 -13.72 19.67
N ILE A 33 9.89 -13.93 18.66
CA ILE A 33 8.82 -12.99 18.30
C ILE A 33 7.67 -12.93 19.31
N THR A 34 7.50 -13.98 20.13
CA THR A 34 6.46 -14.01 21.19
C THR A 34 6.91 -13.34 22.48
N ARG A 35 8.15 -12.84 22.54
CA ARG A 35 8.66 -12.19 23.74
C ARG A 35 8.04 -10.82 23.93
N PRO A 36 7.76 -10.40 25.17
CA PRO A 36 7.21 -9.07 25.44
C PRO A 36 8.09 -7.91 24.96
N CYS A 37 9.40 -8.14 24.85
CA CYS A 37 10.35 -7.15 24.35
C CYS A 37 10.36 -7.02 22.83
N CYS A 38 9.90 -8.04 22.08
CA CYS A 38 9.86 -7.99 20.62
C CYS A 38 8.60 -7.21 20.19
N VAL A 39 8.80 -5.97 19.74
CA VAL A 39 7.72 -5.05 19.35
C VAL A 39 7.70 -4.78 17.85
N GLU A 40 8.73 -5.21 17.12
CA GLU A 40 8.87 -4.98 15.68
C GLU A 40 9.15 -6.29 14.94
N LEU A 41 8.40 -6.52 13.87
CA LEU A 41 8.48 -7.69 13.02
C LEU A 41 8.63 -7.28 11.56
N HIS A 42 9.72 -7.69 10.92
CA HIS A 42 9.94 -7.57 9.49
C HIS A 42 9.91 -8.95 8.84
N LEU A 43 9.01 -9.14 7.87
CA LEU A 43 8.94 -10.36 7.08
C LEU A 43 9.03 -10.02 5.60
N GLU A 44 10.01 -10.59 4.93
CA GLU A 44 10.23 -10.35 3.50
C GLU A 44 10.44 -11.66 2.72
N ASN A 45 9.67 -11.85 1.66
CA ASN A 45 9.63 -13.02 0.78
C ASN A 45 9.24 -14.33 1.50
N VAL A 46 8.39 -14.25 2.53
CA VAL A 46 7.91 -15.41 3.31
C VAL A 46 6.45 -15.73 2.98
N ARG A 47 6.19 -16.93 2.45
CA ARG A 47 4.84 -17.38 2.08
C ARG A 47 4.18 -18.22 3.17
N ASN A 48 2.85 -18.30 3.11
CA ASN A 48 2.01 -19.16 3.94
C ASN A 48 2.31 -18.99 5.44
N ILE A 49 2.37 -17.74 5.89
CA ILE A 49 2.51 -17.42 7.30
C ILE A 49 1.21 -17.79 8.00
N VAL A 50 1.30 -18.64 9.01
CA VAL A 50 0.14 -19.08 9.79
C VAL A 50 -0.42 -17.91 10.60
N PRO A 51 -1.73 -17.61 10.59
CA PRO A 51 -2.31 -16.54 11.43
C PRO A 51 -2.00 -16.67 12.92
N SER A 52 -1.87 -17.92 13.42
CA SER A 52 -1.49 -18.20 14.82
C SER A 52 -0.13 -17.64 15.21
N LEU A 53 0.80 -17.52 14.25
CA LEU A 53 2.11 -16.90 14.46
C LEU A 53 1.96 -15.42 14.82
N LEU A 54 1.21 -14.68 14.00
CA LEU A 54 0.97 -13.26 14.21
C LEU A 54 0.19 -13.02 15.50
N ASN A 55 -0.82 -13.85 15.77
CA ASN A 55 -1.62 -13.78 17.00
C ASN A 55 -0.81 -14.07 18.28
N SER A 56 0.34 -14.73 18.15
CA SER A 56 1.23 -14.98 19.29
C SER A 56 2.13 -13.78 19.61
N CYS A 57 2.26 -12.81 18.70
CA CYS A 57 3.09 -11.61 18.84
C CYS A 57 2.34 -10.51 19.63
N ARG A 58 1.97 -10.79 20.89
CA ARG A 58 1.07 -9.91 21.68
C ARG A 58 1.60 -8.49 21.93
N SER A 59 2.91 -8.30 21.85
CA SER A 59 3.57 -7.00 22.07
C SER A 59 3.93 -6.28 20.78
N LEU A 60 3.54 -6.83 19.63
CA LEU A 60 3.83 -6.26 18.33
C LEU A 60 3.17 -4.89 18.17
N LYS A 61 3.97 -3.91 17.76
CA LYS A 61 3.56 -2.53 17.47
C LYS A 61 3.91 -2.12 16.05
N ILE A 62 5.02 -2.64 15.52
CA ILE A 62 5.52 -2.30 14.19
C ILE A 62 5.53 -3.57 13.36
N TRP A 63 4.86 -3.52 12.20
CA TRP A 63 4.82 -4.65 11.29
C TRP A 63 5.21 -4.23 9.88
N GLU A 64 6.33 -4.76 9.39
CA GLU A 64 6.79 -4.54 8.03
C GLU A 64 6.73 -5.83 7.24
N ILE A 65 6.10 -5.76 6.08
CA ILE A 65 5.85 -6.90 5.22
C ILE A 65 6.23 -6.55 3.79
N GLY A 66 6.99 -7.43 3.15
CA GLY A 66 7.14 -7.39 1.71
C GLY A 66 7.17 -8.75 1.04
N GLY A 67 6.35 -8.93 -0.01
CA GLY A 67 6.29 -10.21 -0.72
C GLY A 67 5.92 -11.37 0.19
N CYS A 68 4.92 -11.20 1.07
CA CYS A 68 4.46 -12.27 1.96
C CYS A 68 3.00 -12.64 1.70
N PHE A 69 2.63 -13.87 2.08
CA PHE A 69 1.28 -14.43 1.98
C PHE A 69 0.89 -15.11 3.30
N LEU A 70 -0.39 -15.09 3.67
CA LEU A 70 -0.92 -15.85 4.82
C LEU A 70 -1.43 -17.22 4.38
N GLU A 71 -1.31 -18.22 5.26
CA GLU A 71 -1.86 -19.55 5.03
C GLU A 71 -3.38 -19.57 5.30
N GLY A 72 -4.17 -20.19 4.40
CA GLY A 72 -5.52 -20.66 4.72
C GLY A 72 -6.71 -19.80 4.28
N PHE A 73 -6.54 -18.87 3.33
CA PHE A 73 -7.66 -18.09 2.78
C PHE A 73 -8.09 -18.47 1.36
N GLU A 74 -7.28 -19.23 0.63
CA GLU A 74 -7.61 -19.65 -0.74
C GLU A 74 -8.80 -20.63 -0.82
N ASP A 75 -9.16 -21.32 0.28
CA ASP A 75 -10.19 -22.39 0.28
C ASP A 75 -11.52 -22.05 0.98
N ARG A 76 -11.74 -20.80 1.44
CA ARG A 76 -12.95 -20.44 2.23
C ARG A 76 -14.20 -20.08 1.41
N GLN A 77 -14.26 -20.41 0.12
CA GLN A 77 -15.49 -20.24 -0.68
C GLN A 77 -16.53 -21.35 -0.51
N SER A 78 -16.27 -22.43 0.27
CA SER A 78 -17.15 -23.62 0.27
C SER A 78 -17.66 -24.14 1.61
N SER A 79 -17.46 -23.46 2.74
CA SER A 79 -18.06 -23.89 4.00
C SER A 79 -18.55 -22.72 4.86
N THR A 80 -19.82 -22.38 4.69
CA THR A 80 -20.63 -21.58 5.61
C THR A 80 -20.90 -22.35 6.91
N GLU A 81 -19.89 -22.43 7.76
CA GLU A 81 -20.10 -22.53 9.21
C GLU A 81 -19.18 -21.47 9.85
N GLN A 82 -19.64 -20.22 9.77
CA GLN A 82 -19.00 -19.10 10.46
C GLN A 82 -19.27 -19.25 11.96
N MET A 83 -18.32 -19.84 12.66
CA MET A 83 -18.25 -19.76 14.11
C MET A 83 -17.75 -18.35 14.44
N GLU A 84 -18.66 -17.45 14.80
CA GLU A 84 -18.34 -16.16 15.43
C GLU A 84 -17.61 -16.47 16.74
N VAL A 85 -16.29 -16.51 16.69
CA VAL A 85 -15.49 -16.53 17.90
C VAL A 85 -15.42 -15.10 18.38
N ASP A 86 -16.26 -14.76 19.36
CA ASP A 86 -16.13 -13.52 20.14
C ASP A 86 -14.77 -13.55 20.85
N VAL A 87 -13.74 -13.05 20.18
CA VAL A 87 -12.43 -12.88 20.79
C VAL A 87 -12.50 -11.64 21.69
N PRO A 88 -12.30 -11.76 23.01
CA PRO A 88 -12.33 -10.61 23.90
C PRO A 88 -11.32 -9.56 23.45
N ASN A 89 -11.70 -8.27 23.45
CA ASN A 89 -10.86 -7.15 23.02
C ASN A 89 -9.45 -7.14 23.65
N ASP A 90 -9.30 -7.69 24.87
CA ASP A 90 -8.03 -7.83 25.59
C ASP A 90 -6.99 -8.75 24.90
N HIS A 91 -7.37 -9.46 23.84
CA HIS A 91 -6.48 -10.30 23.04
C HIS A 91 -6.05 -9.67 21.71
N CYS A 92 -6.52 -8.45 21.43
CA CYS A 92 -6.15 -7.73 20.21
C CYS A 92 -4.73 -7.16 20.29
N ILE A 93 -4.04 -7.18 19.15
CA ILE A 93 -2.73 -6.58 18.93
C ILE A 93 -2.95 -5.24 18.24
N TYR A 94 -2.60 -4.15 18.91
CA TYR A 94 -2.75 -2.80 18.37
C TYR A 94 -1.45 -2.34 17.72
N LEU A 95 -1.50 -2.10 16.41
CA LEU A 95 -0.33 -1.68 15.65
C LEU A 95 -0.21 -0.15 15.66
N ASP A 96 1.00 0.34 15.94
CA ASP A 96 1.37 1.76 15.87
C ASP A 96 1.91 2.11 14.46
N SER A 97 2.60 1.17 13.79
CA SER A 97 3.21 1.38 12.48
C SER A 97 3.08 0.13 11.61
N VAL A 98 2.71 0.30 10.34
CA VAL A 98 2.61 -0.79 9.37
C VAL A 98 3.17 -0.38 8.01
N SER A 99 3.92 -1.28 7.40
CA SER A 99 4.46 -1.12 6.05
C SER A 99 4.15 -2.32 5.18
N PHE A 100 3.46 -2.09 4.06
CA PHE A 100 3.15 -3.06 3.02
C PHE A 100 3.96 -2.73 1.76
N ASN A 101 5.24 -3.12 1.78
CA ASN A 101 6.17 -2.96 0.66
C ASN A 101 6.03 -4.16 -0.25
N THR A 102 5.14 -4.12 -1.26
CA THR A 102 4.82 -5.27 -2.14
C THR A 102 4.03 -6.40 -1.48
N ALA A 103 3.10 -6.07 -0.58
CA ALA A 103 2.10 -7.02 -0.11
C ALA A 103 1.29 -7.58 -1.28
N SER A 104 0.94 -8.87 -1.19
CA SER A 104 0.02 -9.50 -2.12
C SER A 104 -1.40 -8.93 -1.94
N PRO A 105 -2.21 -8.81 -3.00
CA PRO A 105 -3.61 -8.42 -2.87
C PRO A 105 -4.39 -9.23 -1.85
N GLU A 106 -4.17 -10.55 -1.83
CA GLU A 106 -4.86 -11.52 -0.97
C GLU A 106 -4.68 -11.15 0.51
N LEU A 107 -3.42 -10.97 0.94
CA LEU A 107 -3.09 -10.48 2.28
C LEU A 107 -3.88 -9.21 2.67
N LEU A 108 -4.05 -8.25 1.76
CA LEU A 108 -4.77 -7.02 2.07
C LEU A 108 -6.28 -7.20 2.18
N PHE A 109 -6.85 -8.14 1.40
CA PHE A 109 -8.25 -8.52 1.54
C PHE A 109 -8.51 -9.35 2.80
N ASP A 110 -7.55 -10.17 3.22
CA ASP A 110 -7.62 -10.96 4.44
C ASP A 110 -7.51 -10.10 5.71
N LEU A 111 -6.78 -8.99 5.60
CA LEU A 111 -6.72 -7.92 6.58
C LEU A 111 -7.99 -7.05 6.50
N ASP A 112 -9.19 -7.64 6.62
CA ASP A 112 -10.41 -6.85 6.77
C ASP A 112 -10.43 -6.22 8.17
N PRO A 113 -10.18 -4.90 8.29
CA PRO A 113 -10.06 -4.25 9.59
C PRO A 113 -11.42 -4.12 10.31
N CYS A 114 -12.52 -4.29 9.58
CA CYS A 114 -13.90 -4.12 10.06
C CYS A 114 -14.60 -5.46 10.35
N SER A 115 -14.03 -6.59 9.92
CA SER A 115 -14.62 -7.91 10.13
C SER A 115 -14.37 -8.42 11.54
N SER A 116 -15.45 -8.81 12.23
CA SER A 116 -15.38 -9.60 13.47
C SER A 116 -14.84 -11.02 13.24
N ASN A 117 -14.82 -11.48 11.98
CA ASN A 117 -14.45 -12.84 11.59
C ASN A 117 -13.01 -12.95 11.05
N SER A 118 -12.19 -11.90 11.22
CA SER A 118 -10.77 -11.98 10.82
C SER A 118 -10.04 -12.99 11.73
N PRO A 119 -9.31 -13.96 11.18
CA PRO A 119 -8.49 -14.88 11.96
C PRO A 119 -7.26 -14.20 12.58
N LEU A 120 -6.99 -12.94 12.22
CA LEU A 120 -5.93 -12.13 12.78
C LEU A 120 -6.48 -11.24 13.88
N LEU A 121 -5.78 -11.21 15.02
CA LEU A 121 -6.11 -10.35 16.16
C LEU A 121 -5.55 -8.93 16.01
N LEU A 122 -5.17 -8.53 14.79
CA LEU A 122 -4.55 -7.24 14.51
C LEU A 122 -5.61 -6.14 14.43
N ARG A 123 -5.36 -5.01 15.09
CA ARG A 123 -6.21 -3.81 15.07
C ARG A 123 -5.41 -2.61 14.60
N PHE A 124 -5.98 -1.89 13.62
CA PHE A 124 -5.39 -0.71 12.99
C PHE A 124 -5.95 0.61 13.55
N SER A 125 -6.86 0.56 14.52
CA SER A 125 -7.49 1.77 15.08
C SER A 125 -6.51 2.71 15.79
N HIS A 126 -5.33 2.23 16.19
CA HIS A 126 -4.28 3.03 16.84
C HIS A 126 -3.13 3.41 15.89
N LEU A 127 -3.25 3.05 14.62
CA LEU A 127 -2.16 3.17 13.66
C LEU A 127 -1.78 4.64 13.43
N ARG A 128 -0.51 4.96 13.66
CA ARG A 128 0.04 6.32 13.49
C ARG A 128 0.82 6.47 12.20
N HIS A 129 1.43 5.39 11.74
CA HIS A 129 2.29 5.37 10.56
C HIS A 129 1.87 4.25 9.62
N LEU A 130 1.62 4.61 8.36
CA LEU A 130 1.20 3.66 7.35
C LEU A 130 1.99 3.90 6.06
N THR A 131 2.67 2.85 5.60
CA THR A 131 3.27 2.81 4.27
C THR A 131 2.59 1.72 3.45
N ILE A 132 2.06 2.07 2.29
CA ILE A 132 1.37 1.14 1.41
C ILE A 132 1.91 1.30 -0.01
N THR A 133 2.27 0.19 -0.63
CA THR A 133 2.50 0.14 -2.08
C THR A 133 1.19 -0.20 -2.79
N MET A 134 0.53 0.82 -3.34
CA MET A 134 -0.74 0.75 -4.04
C MET A 134 -0.66 -0.01 -5.36
N SER A 135 -1.62 -0.88 -5.60
CA SER A 135 -1.98 -1.39 -6.92
C SER A 135 -3.46 -1.09 -7.21
N PRO A 136 -3.88 -1.03 -8.48
CA PRO A 136 -5.28 -0.81 -8.83
C PRO A 136 -6.25 -1.87 -8.30
N GLU A 137 -5.75 -3.09 -8.04
CA GLU A 137 -6.57 -4.23 -7.62
C GLU A 137 -6.89 -4.21 -6.12
N THR A 138 -6.05 -3.54 -5.34
CA THR A 138 -6.10 -3.56 -3.87
C THR A 138 -6.55 -2.23 -3.27
N ILE A 139 -6.78 -1.23 -4.11
CA ILE A 139 -7.02 0.15 -3.68
C ILE A 139 -8.21 0.26 -2.72
N GLU A 140 -9.30 -0.49 -2.94
CA GLU A 140 -10.46 -0.49 -2.04
C GLU A 140 -10.11 -1.06 -0.66
N ALA A 141 -9.43 -2.21 -0.61
CA ALA A 141 -9.00 -2.85 0.65
C ALA A 141 -8.01 -1.96 1.41
N MET A 142 -7.05 -1.37 0.70
CA MET A 142 -6.09 -0.41 1.27
C MET A 142 -6.80 0.81 1.85
N TRP A 143 -7.83 1.32 1.16
CA TRP A 143 -8.54 2.50 1.62
C TRP A 143 -9.42 2.21 2.84
N LYS A 144 -9.96 0.99 2.98
CA LYS A 144 -10.61 0.53 4.22
C LYS A 144 -9.65 0.57 5.40
N LEU A 145 -8.42 0.05 5.23
CA LEU A 145 -7.39 0.08 6.27
C LEU A 145 -7.02 1.51 6.66
N ILE A 146 -6.82 2.38 5.67
CA ILE A 146 -6.56 3.81 5.88
C ILE A 146 -7.71 4.47 6.65
N HIS A 147 -8.97 4.22 6.28
CA HIS A 147 -10.15 4.78 6.95
C HIS A 147 -10.27 4.31 8.40
N CYS A 148 -9.97 3.05 8.70
CA CYS A 148 -9.97 2.55 10.08
C CYS A 148 -8.97 3.25 11.00
N ALA A 149 -7.91 3.83 10.44
CA ALA A 149 -6.91 4.60 11.16
C ALA A 149 -7.11 6.12 11.05
N SER A 150 -8.19 6.60 10.41
CA SER A 150 -8.35 8.01 10.04
C SER A 150 -8.18 8.99 11.22
N ASP A 151 -8.67 8.62 12.41
CA ASP A 151 -8.57 9.44 13.63
C ASP A 151 -7.21 9.38 14.33
N THR A 152 -6.32 8.44 13.99
CA THR A 152 -5.03 8.25 14.68
C THR A 152 -3.81 8.41 13.77
N LEU A 153 -4.01 8.34 12.46
CA LEU A 153 -2.95 8.35 11.47
C LEU A 153 -2.26 9.72 11.42
N ARG A 154 -0.94 9.71 11.61
CA ARG A 154 -0.07 10.90 11.58
C ARG A 154 0.83 10.95 10.36
N THR A 155 1.14 9.80 9.78
CA THR A 155 1.98 9.68 8.59
C THR A 155 1.40 8.66 7.64
N LEU A 156 1.16 9.09 6.40
CA LEU A 156 0.69 8.23 5.32
C LEU A 156 1.68 8.31 4.16
N THR A 157 2.25 7.17 3.77
CA THR A 157 3.11 7.03 2.60
C THR A 157 2.43 6.08 1.61
N LEU A 158 2.08 6.61 0.45
CA LEU A 158 1.50 5.86 -0.66
C LEU A 158 2.54 5.74 -1.76
N ARG A 159 2.87 4.52 -2.16
CA ARG A 159 3.80 4.24 -3.27
C ARG A 159 3.05 3.55 -4.39
N GLN A 160 3.29 3.90 -5.63
CA GLN A 160 2.75 3.14 -6.76
C GLN A 160 3.59 1.88 -6.99
N ARG A 161 2.94 0.72 -7.16
CA ARG A 161 3.63 -0.50 -7.60
C ARG A 161 4.06 -0.34 -9.05
N ALA A 162 5.32 -0.63 -9.37
CA ALA A 162 5.75 -0.79 -10.74
C ALA A 162 5.04 -2.02 -11.33
N GLU A 163 4.25 -1.85 -12.39
CA GLU A 163 3.72 -2.98 -13.15
C GLU A 163 4.90 -3.66 -13.85
N THR A 164 5.49 -4.67 -13.19
CA THR A 164 6.32 -5.66 -13.87
C THR A 164 5.35 -6.59 -14.58
N SER A 165 5.41 -6.59 -15.91
CA SER A 165 4.60 -7.43 -16.80
C SER A 165 4.96 -8.91 -16.67
N ASP A 166 4.71 -9.50 -15.49
CA ASP A 166 4.86 -10.93 -15.22
C ASP A 166 3.48 -11.49 -14.87
N SER A 167 2.69 -11.75 -15.91
CA SER A 167 1.63 -12.74 -15.83
C SER A 167 2.03 -13.94 -16.68
N THR A 168 2.13 -15.09 -16.01
CA THR A 168 2.36 -16.45 -16.49
C THR A 168 3.82 -16.91 -16.70
N SER A 169 4.45 -17.39 -15.62
CA SER A 169 4.99 -18.75 -15.62
C SER A 169 5.48 -19.15 -14.22
N SER A 170 4.85 -20.18 -13.67
CA SER A 170 5.56 -21.10 -12.80
C SER A 170 6.62 -21.81 -13.65
N VAL A 171 7.89 -21.70 -13.25
CA VAL A 171 8.98 -22.69 -13.37
C VAL A 171 10.34 -21.96 -13.51
N SER A 172 11.15 -22.11 -12.47
CA SER A 172 12.61 -22.02 -12.39
C SER A 172 13.35 -20.81 -12.97
N GLY A 173 13.87 -20.00 -12.03
CA GLY A 173 15.14 -19.27 -12.07
C GLY A 173 15.81 -18.96 -13.41
N SER A 174 15.80 -17.68 -13.78
CA SER A 174 16.97 -16.96 -14.28
C SER A 174 16.72 -15.46 -14.20
N ASP A 175 17.79 -14.73 -13.86
CA ASP A 175 17.87 -13.27 -13.90
C ASP A 175 17.44 -12.70 -15.26
N SER A 176 16.93 -11.46 -15.18
CA SER A 176 16.99 -10.41 -16.20
C SER A 176 16.65 -10.80 -17.65
N GLU A 177 15.42 -10.53 -18.07
CA GLU A 177 15.05 -10.13 -19.45
C GLU A 177 13.52 -10.16 -19.54
N PHE A 178 12.76 -9.06 -19.44
CA PHE A 178 11.40 -9.05 -20.02
C PHE A 178 10.69 -7.70 -20.26
N ILE A 179 11.19 -6.52 -19.86
CA ILE A 179 10.40 -5.27 -20.04
C ILE A 179 10.98 -4.37 -21.13
N TYR A 180 11.05 -4.90 -22.35
CA TYR A 180 11.16 -4.13 -23.59
C TYR A 180 10.31 -4.82 -24.65
N ARG A 181 9.00 -4.58 -24.63
CA ARG A 181 8.13 -4.69 -25.81
C ARG A 181 6.75 -4.12 -25.50
N HIS A 182 6.55 -2.89 -25.96
CA HIS A 182 5.29 -2.40 -26.53
C HIS A 182 3.99 -2.86 -25.87
N ALA A 183 3.64 -2.26 -24.74
CA ALA A 183 2.25 -2.09 -24.37
C ALA A 183 2.05 -0.64 -23.93
N PRO A 184 1.24 0.18 -24.64
CA PRO A 184 0.75 1.40 -24.03
C PRO A 184 -0.02 0.95 -22.77
N LEU A 185 0.39 1.42 -21.60
CA LEU A 185 -0.38 1.25 -20.38
C LEU A 185 -1.77 1.85 -20.62
N THR A 186 -2.70 1.00 -21.04
CA THR A 186 -4.12 1.29 -21.06
C THR A 186 -4.60 1.36 -19.61
N MET A 187 -4.26 2.45 -18.93
CA MET A 187 -5.07 3.03 -17.85
C MET A 187 -6.38 3.59 -18.45
N GLY A 188 -7.12 2.74 -19.19
CA GLY A 188 -8.27 3.14 -19.99
C GLY A 188 -9.63 2.92 -19.30
N ARG A 189 -9.66 2.23 -18.16
CA ARG A 189 -10.89 2.00 -17.37
C ARG A 189 -10.66 1.98 -15.85
N LYS A 190 -9.48 1.58 -15.37
CA LYS A 190 -9.15 1.52 -13.93
C LYS A 190 -8.70 2.85 -13.30
N SER A 191 -8.52 3.92 -14.08
CA SER A 191 -8.21 5.27 -13.55
C SER A 191 -9.40 5.95 -12.87
N GLN A 192 -10.63 5.44 -13.03
CA GLN A 192 -11.80 5.96 -12.33
C GLN A 192 -11.76 5.73 -10.82
N ILE A 193 -10.88 4.85 -10.31
CA ILE A 193 -10.89 4.53 -8.88
C ILE A 193 -10.37 5.71 -8.04
N LEU A 194 -9.41 6.50 -8.53
CA LEU A 194 -9.00 7.75 -7.86
C LEU A 194 -10.03 8.89 -7.99
N ARG A 195 -11.02 8.73 -8.88
CA ARG A 195 -12.17 9.63 -9.00
C ARG A 195 -13.33 9.20 -8.11
N ASP A 196 -13.19 8.09 -7.39
CA ASP A 196 -14.15 7.68 -6.39
C ASP A 196 -14.17 8.74 -5.26
N PRO A 197 -15.32 9.38 -4.98
CA PRO A 197 -15.44 10.36 -3.91
C PRO A 197 -15.09 9.79 -2.52
N HIS A 198 -15.02 8.47 -2.37
CA HIS A 198 -14.61 7.80 -1.14
C HIS A 198 -13.09 7.85 -0.90
N ILE A 199 -12.28 8.18 -1.92
CA ILE A 199 -10.83 8.36 -1.82
C ILE A 199 -10.49 9.81 -1.49
N SER A 200 -10.33 10.09 -0.20
CA SER A 200 -10.14 11.44 0.33
C SER A 200 -9.25 11.43 1.58
N LEU A 201 -8.40 12.44 1.73
CA LEU A 201 -7.62 12.67 2.96
C LEU A 201 -8.41 13.45 4.01
N ALA A 202 -9.57 14.01 3.68
CA ALA A 202 -10.31 14.93 4.54
C ALA A 202 -10.66 14.38 5.93
N PRO A 203 -11.00 13.07 6.10
CA PRO A 203 -11.27 12.50 7.42
C PRO A 203 -10.03 12.45 8.34
N MET A 204 -8.81 12.56 7.81
CA MET A 204 -7.57 12.31 8.55
C MET A 204 -7.10 13.53 9.33
N THR A 205 -7.90 14.00 10.29
CA THR A 205 -7.67 15.27 11.00
C THR A 205 -6.33 15.34 11.75
N HIS A 206 -5.69 14.20 12.04
CA HIS A 206 -4.39 14.11 12.71
C HIS A 206 -3.20 13.87 11.77
N LEU A 207 -3.42 13.82 10.46
CA LEU A 207 -2.37 13.57 9.47
C LEU A 207 -1.40 14.76 9.40
N HIS A 208 -0.14 14.54 9.73
CA HIS A 208 0.90 15.57 9.72
C HIS A 208 1.84 15.45 8.52
N ARG A 209 2.03 14.24 8.01
CA ARG A 209 2.94 13.95 6.91
C ARG A 209 2.25 13.09 5.86
N PHE A 210 2.26 13.55 4.62
CA PHE A 210 1.77 12.80 3.48
C PHE A 210 2.89 12.62 2.47
N SER A 211 3.14 11.40 2.04
CA SER A 211 4.10 11.09 0.99
C SER A 211 3.41 10.30 -0.12
N LEU A 212 3.62 10.70 -1.36
CA LEU A 212 3.09 10.02 -2.54
C LEU A 212 4.22 9.80 -3.55
N THR A 213 4.46 8.54 -3.93
CA THR A 213 5.35 8.17 -5.03
C THR A 213 4.53 7.73 -6.23
N VAL A 214 4.72 8.41 -7.36
CA VAL A 214 4.05 8.13 -8.63
C VAL A 214 5.10 7.68 -9.64
N ILE A 215 4.83 6.58 -10.33
CA ILE A 215 5.68 6.05 -11.39
C ILE A 215 5.11 6.50 -12.73
N LEU A 216 5.93 7.22 -13.51
CA LEU A 216 5.60 7.66 -14.87
C LEU A 216 6.48 6.91 -15.86
N GLN A 217 5.90 5.91 -16.54
CA GLN A 217 6.63 5.02 -17.43
C GLN A 217 6.87 5.60 -18.83
N VAL A 218 5.96 6.42 -19.37
CA VAL A 218 6.10 7.08 -20.69
C VAL A 218 5.30 8.39 -20.71
N ILE A 219 5.94 9.52 -21.04
CA ILE A 219 5.25 10.76 -21.45
C ILE A 219 5.26 10.76 -22.97
N ALA A 220 4.31 10.05 -23.61
CA ALA A 220 4.09 10.23 -25.03
C ALA A 220 3.54 11.64 -25.28
N GLU A 221 3.62 12.14 -26.52
CA GLU A 221 3.06 13.44 -26.93
C GLU A 221 1.58 13.64 -26.52
N ASP A 222 0.85 12.54 -26.25
CA ASP A 222 -0.51 12.50 -25.71
C ASP A 222 -0.59 12.11 -24.22
N PHE A 223 0.31 12.58 -23.37
CA PHE A 223 0.17 12.41 -21.92
C PHE A 223 -1.10 13.14 -21.46
N PRO A 224 -2.17 12.44 -21.01
CA PRO A 224 -3.39 13.12 -20.63
C PRO A 224 -3.12 13.84 -19.31
N ARG A 225 -2.97 15.16 -19.38
CA ARG A 225 -2.82 16.04 -18.21
C ARG A 225 -3.93 15.80 -17.18
N ASP A 226 -5.11 15.38 -17.65
CA ASP A 226 -6.26 14.93 -16.84
C ASP A 226 -5.92 13.82 -15.84
N ARG A 227 -4.85 13.05 -16.05
CA ARG A 227 -4.38 12.02 -15.09
C ARG A 227 -3.58 12.61 -13.93
N LEU A 228 -2.94 13.76 -14.09
CA LEU A 228 -2.33 14.49 -12.97
C LEU A 228 -3.42 15.05 -12.04
N TYR A 229 -4.57 15.45 -12.61
CA TYR A 229 -5.72 15.91 -11.83
C TYR A 229 -6.22 14.85 -10.85
N ASP A 230 -6.18 13.56 -11.22
CA ASP A 230 -6.63 12.45 -10.37
C ASP A 230 -5.74 12.31 -9.11
N TRP A 231 -4.42 12.47 -9.24
CA TRP A 231 -3.50 12.49 -8.08
C TRP A 231 -3.67 13.74 -7.21
N CYS A 232 -3.98 14.86 -7.85
CA CYS A 232 -4.28 16.11 -7.16
C CYS A 232 -5.54 16.03 -6.29
N VAL A 233 -6.44 15.04 -6.46
CA VAL A 233 -7.64 14.88 -5.62
C VAL A 233 -7.29 14.64 -4.15
N LEU A 234 -6.29 13.79 -3.86
CA LEU A 234 -5.82 13.57 -2.50
C LEU A 234 -5.25 14.85 -1.87
N LEU A 235 -4.49 15.61 -2.66
CA LEU A 235 -3.93 16.90 -2.23
C LEU A 235 -5.02 17.95 -2.02
N ARG A 236 -6.06 17.98 -2.86
CA ARG A 236 -7.21 18.90 -2.72
C ARG A 236 -8.06 18.60 -1.49
N THR A 237 -8.12 17.35 -1.08
CA THR A 237 -8.84 16.90 0.12
C THR A 237 -7.96 16.86 1.36
N SER A 238 -6.74 17.41 1.29
CA SER A 238 -5.80 17.41 2.40
C SER A 238 -6.34 18.18 3.62
N PRO A 239 -6.32 17.59 4.82
CA PRO A 239 -6.73 18.26 6.04
C PRO A 239 -5.71 19.35 6.42
N PRO A 240 -6.15 20.41 7.13
CA PRO A 240 -5.29 21.54 7.50
C PRO A 240 -4.16 21.19 8.47
N SER A 241 -4.17 19.98 9.02
CA SER A 241 -3.16 19.45 9.94
C SER A 241 -1.87 18.97 9.28
N ILE A 242 -1.87 18.79 7.95
CA ILE A 242 -0.68 18.38 7.18
C ILE A 242 0.36 19.50 7.22
N ARG A 243 1.57 19.14 7.64
CA ARG A 243 2.74 20.03 7.72
C ARG A 243 3.77 19.75 6.65
N GLU A 244 3.76 18.54 6.10
CA GLU A 244 4.77 18.07 5.16
C GLU A 244 4.10 17.21 4.08
N VAL A 245 4.36 17.58 2.83
CA VAL A 245 3.91 16.84 1.64
C VAL A 245 5.13 16.51 0.80
N ASN A 246 5.42 15.23 0.65
CA ASN A 246 6.52 14.74 -0.17
C ASN A 246 5.93 14.05 -1.42
N ILE A 247 6.21 14.60 -2.60
CA ILE A 247 5.80 14.00 -3.87
C ILE A 247 7.06 13.53 -4.58
N THR A 248 7.16 12.23 -4.82
CA THR A 248 8.24 11.62 -5.60
C THR A 248 7.67 11.21 -6.95
N LEU A 249 8.30 11.68 -8.03
CA LEU A 249 7.97 11.30 -9.39
C LEU A 249 9.11 10.45 -9.95
N ASP A 250 8.86 9.15 -10.10
CA ASP A 250 9.82 8.22 -10.67
C ASP A 250 9.61 8.17 -12.19
N LEU A 251 10.47 8.90 -12.91
CA LEU A 251 10.46 9.01 -14.36
C LEU A 251 11.43 7.99 -14.96
N PHE A 252 10.92 6.92 -15.57
CA PHE A 252 11.79 5.88 -16.17
C PHE A 252 12.30 6.26 -17.57
N TYR A 253 11.51 7.03 -18.32
CA TYR A 253 11.86 7.50 -19.67
C TYR A 253 11.26 8.90 -19.90
N CYS A 254 11.99 9.95 -19.51
CA CYS A 254 11.66 11.33 -19.85
C CYS A 254 12.90 12.08 -20.29
N GLN A 255 12.82 12.73 -21.46
CA GLN A 255 13.77 13.77 -21.83
C GLN A 255 13.51 15.04 -21.00
N PRO A 256 14.53 15.87 -20.72
CA PRO A 256 14.36 17.09 -19.93
C PRO A 256 13.24 18.03 -20.42
N GLU A 257 13.00 18.06 -21.74
CA GLU A 257 11.96 18.88 -22.38
C GLU A 257 10.54 18.38 -22.08
N GLU A 258 10.36 17.08 -21.84
CA GLU A 258 9.08 16.44 -21.54
C GLU A 258 8.65 16.68 -20.09
N ILE A 259 9.61 16.92 -19.18
CA ILE A 259 9.36 17.22 -17.76
C ILE A 259 8.65 18.58 -17.63
N ILE A 260 9.00 19.55 -18.47
CA ILE A 260 8.42 20.91 -18.45
C ILE A 260 6.91 20.84 -18.71
N VAL A 261 6.45 19.90 -19.54
CA VAL A 261 5.04 19.72 -19.88
C VAL A 261 4.19 19.28 -18.68
N ILE A 262 4.77 18.55 -17.71
CA ILE A 262 4.09 18.07 -16.50
C ILE A 262 3.69 19.24 -15.59
N PHE A 263 4.55 20.25 -15.47
CA PHE A 263 4.40 21.36 -14.54
C PHE A 263 3.95 22.67 -15.20
N SER A 264 3.85 22.70 -16.53
CA SER A 264 3.36 23.87 -17.23
C SER A 264 1.86 24.04 -16.94
N PRO A 265 1.43 25.16 -16.34
CA PRO A 265 0.01 25.43 -16.19
C PRO A 265 -0.64 25.34 -17.57
N SER A 266 -1.79 24.67 -17.66
CA SER A 266 -2.63 24.77 -18.83
C SER A 266 -2.81 26.25 -19.11
N SER A 267 -2.34 26.72 -20.27
CA SER A 267 -2.88 27.93 -20.85
C SER A 267 -4.38 27.67 -20.91
N SER A 268 -5.14 28.37 -20.08
CA SER A 268 -6.57 28.48 -20.22
C SER A 268 -6.81 29.16 -21.56
N SER A 269 -6.77 28.37 -22.63
CA SER A 269 -7.36 28.76 -23.89
C SER A 269 -8.84 28.50 -23.72
N GLU A 270 -9.53 29.47 -23.14
CA GLU A 270 -10.87 29.83 -23.62
C GLU A 270 -11.25 31.23 -23.14
N ASP A 271 -11.81 31.97 -24.10
CA ASP A 271 -12.64 33.16 -24.01
C ASP A 271 -12.00 34.55 -23.80
N GLY A 272 -11.82 35.23 -24.95
CA GLY A 272 -12.83 36.21 -25.36
C GLY A 272 -13.17 37.28 -24.31
N THR A 273 -12.47 38.40 -24.40
CA THR A 273 -13.06 39.69 -23.98
C THR A 273 -13.07 40.64 -25.17
N ASP A 274 -14.29 41.00 -25.52
CA ASP A 274 -14.67 42.13 -26.35
C ASP A 274 -13.75 43.33 -26.14
N THR A 275 -13.14 43.80 -27.23
CA THR A 275 -12.68 45.18 -27.33
C THR A 275 -13.69 45.97 -28.16
N PHE A 276 -14.76 46.41 -27.49
CA PHE A 276 -15.53 47.55 -27.95
C PHE A 276 -14.67 48.81 -27.73
N GLY A 277 -14.34 49.55 -28.80
CA GLY A 277 -13.71 50.87 -28.64
C GLY A 277 -13.01 51.49 -29.84
N GLY A 278 -13.75 51.83 -30.91
CA GLY A 278 -13.67 53.17 -31.53
C GLY A 278 -12.58 53.54 -32.55
N THR A 279 -13.07 54.12 -33.67
CA THR A 279 -12.44 54.98 -34.70
C THR A 279 -11.55 54.24 -35.74
N SER A 280 -11.70 54.38 -37.06
CA SER A 280 -12.17 55.49 -37.92
C SER A 280 -12.65 54.90 -39.27
N SER A 281 -13.72 55.39 -39.89
CA SER A 281 -13.72 56.41 -40.97
C SER A 281 -15.16 56.76 -41.32
#